data_AF-A0A6I3CGV0-F1
#
_entry.id   AF-A0A6I3CGV0-F1
#
_cell.length_a   1.000
_cell.length_b   1.000
_cell.length_c   1.000
_cell.angle_alpha   90.00
_cell.angle_beta   90.00
_cell.angle_gamma   90.00
#
_symmetry.space_group_name_H-M   'P 1'
#
loop_
_entity.id
_entity.type
_entity.pdbx_description
1 polymer ?
#
loop_
_entity_poly.entity_id
_entity_poly.type
_entity_poly.pdbx_seq_one_letter_code
_entity_poly.pdbx_strand_id
1 'polypeptide(L)'
;MISIEPSDDSDDFYFDDLPDDSQAPSNFKRLGLFAVVALMSVLGTSLASNIKINSTGSNEYGQGILQTIACSGDTAITIKPSATFHSASSTFKLTALTVSNIPDRCLDKELRISAYTDVSALELDSGVAVARVIYEGASTSRVYRGTSGADTLTATVNNASASAGFGSFTLNLTGSAPSAQAVKKIVMESSSQGCVGLYSNNPGTSAYQILNTCPTLTSGLYWIKLPGINSNNAFQIYADMVRAGGGWTLIVANGVAPWTAAEALSVNATNPPSDPTVLTSQGGKYSILSWADSIKRSSSGFDFRFDADSLGSWGGAYTANSAYSFVSSSNGNTNISQIAKFGSWSYADNGVELRMPWYDSGGLGLLTTSNSSSSMWWGSLIASNPHCGTGAPGPWMENAGMSCPSKIWYWAR
;
A
#
# COMPACT_ATOMS: atom_id res chain seq x y z
N MET A 1 64.87 36.96 -28.20
CA MET A 1 63.92 38.05 -27.93
C MET A 1 63.14 37.64 -26.69
N ILE A 2 63.49 38.25 -25.55
CA ILE A 2 62.79 38.29 -24.25
C ILE A 2 62.62 36.93 -23.51
N SER A 3 63.35 36.58 -22.41
CA SER A 3 63.40 37.17 -21.04
C SER A 3 62.19 36.72 -20.19
N ILE A 4 62.22 36.19 -18.94
CA ILE A 4 63.18 36.08 -17.80
C ILE A 4 62.63 35.01 -16.79
N GLU A 5 63.49 34.22 -16.14
CA GLU A 5 63.30 33.65 -14.76
C GLU A 5 63.97 34.57 -13.72
N PRO A 6 63.87 34.35 -12.40
CA PRO A 6 62.76 34.41 -11.44
C PRO A 6 63.00 35.56 -10.42
N SER A 7 62.17 35.72 -9.37
CA SER A 7 62.56 36.51 -8.19
C SER A 7 61.88 36.07 -6.90
N ASP A 8 62.70 36.17 -5.85
CA ASP A 8 62.69 35.72 -4.47
C ASP A 8 61.68 36.38 -3.49
N ASP A 9 61.62 35.76 -2.30
CA ASP A 9 61.37 36.28 -0.93
C ASP A 9 59.95 36.76 -0.55
N SER A 10 59.25 36.06 0.37
CA SER A 10 59.26 36.13 1.87
C SER A 10 58.28 37.24 2.38
N ASP A 11 57.37 37.05 3.34
CA ASP A 11 57.47 36.54 4.72
C ASP A 11 56.11 35.99 5.27
N ASP A 12 56.25 35.02 6.18
CA ASP A 12 55.58 34.80 7.49
C ASP A 12 54.07 35.01 7.72
N PHE A 13 53.38 33.96 8.20
CA PHE A 13 53.03 33.85 9.63
C PHE A 13 52.48 32.46 10.05
N TYR A 14 52.86 32.10 11.27
CA TYR A 14 52.84 30.81 11.98
C TYR A 14 51.51 30.55 12.72
N PHE A 15 51.09 29.29 12.92
CA PHE A 15 50.96 28.66 14.25
C PHE A 15 50.56 27.16 14.22
N ASP A 16 51.23 26.43 15.12
CA ASP A 16 51.47 24.99 15.26
C ASP A 16 50.30 24.05 15.62
N ASP A 17 50.38 22.88 14.97
CA ASP A 17 50.24 21.48 15.38
C ASP A 17 49.94 21.09 16.86
N LEU A 18 48.77 20.44 17.04
CA LEU A 18 48.52 19.01 17.41
C LEU A 18 49.20 18.32 18.65
N PRO A 19 48.60 17.21 19.15
CA PRO A 19 48.47 16.87 20.58
C PRO A 19 49.36 15.72 21.07
N ASP A 20 49.42 15.47 22.39
CA ASP A 20 49.61 14.10 22.93
C ASP A 20 49.22 13.94 24.42
N ASP A 21 48.84 12.72 24.76
CA ASP A 21 48.51 12.14 26.07
C ASP A 21 49.64 12.22 27.10
N SER A 22 49.29 12.29 28.40
CA SER A 22 50.19 11.78 29.47
C SER A 22 49.47 11.46 30.78
N GLN A 23 49.86 10.31 31.35
CA GLN A 23 49.42 9.71 32.61
C GLN A 23 49.98 10.42 33.87
N ALA A 24 49.28 10.18 35.00
CA ALA A 24 49.59 10.47 36.42
C ALA A 24 51.01 10.02 36.87
N PRO A 25 51.55 10.32 38.10
CA PRO A 25 50.86 10.60 39.38
C PRO A 25 51.58 11.57 40.38
N SER A 26 51.02 11.83 41.57
CA SER A 26 51.70 11.66 42.88
C SER A 26 51.00 12.33 44.08
N ASN A 27 51.15 11.67 45.22
CA ASN A 27 50.57 11.98 46.53
C ASN A 27 51.17 13.24 47.19
N PHE A 28 50.33 14.08 47.84
CA PHE A 28 50.75 14.84 49.03
C PHE A 28 49.64 14.95 50.09
N LYS A 29 50.07 14.77 51.33
CA LYS A 29 49.29 14.61 52.58
C LYS A 29 48.78 15.96 53.11
N ARG A 30 47.60 15.99 53.75
CA ARG A 30 47.34 16.35 55.17
C ARG A 30 45.91 16.86 55.44
N LEU A 31 45.21 16.09 56.27
CA LEU A 31 44.42 16.47 57.46
C LEU A 31 43.83 17.89 57.58
N GLY A 32 42.52 17.97 57.74
CA GLY A 32 41.80 19.18 58.20
C GLY A 32 40.31 18.94 58.45
N LEU A 33 39.98 18.47 59.64
CA LEU A 33 38.62 18.32 60.17
C LEU A 33 38.06 19.69 60.57
N PHE A 34 36.94 20.13 59.99
CA PHE A 34 36.02 21.08 60.63
C PHE A 34 34.57 20.72 60.30
N ALA A 35 33.81 20.48 61.36
CA ALA A 35 32.37 20.30 61.36
C ALA A 35 31.65 21.64 61.60
N VAL A 36 30.31 21.60 61.49
CA VAL A 36 29.27 22.60 61.79
C VAL A 36 29.08 23.65 60.67
N VAL A 37 27.91 23.96 60.09
CA VAL A 37 26.53 24.12 60.57
C VAL A 37 25.51 23.88 59.42
N ALA A 38 24.33 23.38 59.78
CA ALA A 38 23.16 23.15 58.93
C ALA A 38 22.50 24.42 58.36
N LEU A 39 21.97 24.33 57.13
CA LEU A 39 20.85 25.13 56.65
C LEU A 39 20.04 24.31 55.65
N MET A 40 18.77 24.06 56.01
CA MET A 40 17.78 23.38 55.18
C MET A 40 17.34 24.25 54.00
N SER A 41 17.20 23.63 52.83
CA SER A 41 16.08 23.91 51.91
C SER A 41 15.82 22.70 51.00
N VAL A 42 14.74 21.98 51.32
CA VAL A 42 14.07 21.02 50.45
C VAL A 42 13.38 21.79 49.34
N LEU A 43 13.69 21.50 48.08
CA LEU A 43 12.76 21.61 46.96
C LEU A 43 13.07 20.50 45.95
N GLY A 44 12.51 19.31 46.22
CA GLY A 44 12.02 18.46 45.14
C GLY A 44 10.64 18.95 44.75
N THR A 45 10.41 19.30 43.50
CA THR A 45 9.06 19.59 42.99
C THR A 45 8.44 18.31 42.46
N SER A 46 7.80 17.55 43.35
CA SER A 46 6.70 16.67 42.95
C SER A 46 5.52 17.56 42.55
N LEU A 47 5.17 17.59 41.27
CA LEU A 47 3.88 18.14 40.84
C LEU A 47 2.81 17.10 41.18
N ALA A 48 2.32 17.15 42.43
CA ALA A 48 1.15 16.42 42.86
C ALA A 48 -0.10 17.20 42.44
N SER A 49 -0.91 16.61 41.55
CA SER A 49 -2.30 17.04 41.39
C SER A 49 -3.08 16.62 42.63
N ASN A 50 -3.71 17.59 43.30
CA ASN A 50 -4.55 17.36 44.47
C ASN A 50 -5.77 16.49 44.11
N ILE A 51 -5.73 15.20 44.45
CA ILE A 51 -6.94 14.38 44.46
C ILE A 51 -7.52 14.46 45.87
N LYS A 52 -8.62 15.20 46.00
CA LYS A 52 -9.47 15.16 47.20
C LYS A 52 -10.13 13.79 47.27
N ILE A 53 -9.62 12.92 48.14
CA ILE A 53 -10.29 11.68 48.52
C ILE A 53 -11.20 12.03 49.69
N ASN A 54 -12.46 12.34 49.40
CA ASN A 54 -13.49 12.33 50.44
C ASN A 54 -13.96 10.89 50.61
N SER A 55 -13.98 10.43 51.87
CA SER A 55 -14.46 9.13 52.26
C SER A 55 -15.94 8.96 51.89
N THR A 56 -16.30 7.76 51.43
CA THR A 56 -17.63 7.25 51.06
C THR A 56 -18.08 7.52 49.62
N GLY A 57 -17.54 6.72 48.69
CA GLY A 57 -17.97 6.61 47.30
C GLY A 57 -16.99 5.71 46.53
N SER A 58 -17.47 4.80 45.68
CA SER A 58 -16.67 3.75 45.03
C SER A 58 -15.46 4.27 44.24
N ASN A 59 -14.31 3.62 44.42
CA ASN A 59 -13.10 3.82 43.62
C ASN A 59 -13.38 3.63 42.11
N GLU A 60 -13.11 4.64 41.29
CA GLU A 60 -13.20 4.58 39.83
C GLU A 60 -11.91 4.06 39.19
N TYR A 61 -12.06 3.22 38.16
CA TYR A 61 -11.08 2.30 37.62
C TYR A 61 -9.97 2.95 36.76
N GLY A 62 -8.71 2.59 37.05
CA GLY A 62 -7.72 2.06 36.09
C GLY A 62 -7.22 2.95 34.96
N GLN A 63 -6.27 3.83 35.26
CA GLN A 63 -5.50 4.62 34.29
C GLN A 63 -4.54 3.74 33.49
N GLY A 64 -4.69 3.71 32.16
CA GLY A 64 -3.79 2.95 31.28
C GLY A 64 -4.09 3.11 29.79
N ILE A 65 -4.22 4.34 29.28
CA ILE A 65 -4.29 4.60 27.84
C ILE A 65 -2.85 4.82 27.35
N LEU A 66 -2.29 3.85 26.63
CA LEU A 66 -1.04 4.03 25.88
C LEU A 66 -1.39 4.48 24.47
N GLN A 67 -0.97 5.69 24.09
CA GLN A 67 -1.20 6.26 22.77
C GLN A 67 0.09 6.23 21.95
N THR A 68 0.08 5.45 20.88
CA THR A 68 1.09 5.54 19.83
C THR A 68 0.37 5.77 18.51
N ILE A 69 -0.18 6.97 18.37
CA ILE A 69 -0.84 7.42 17.14
C ILE A 69 0.18 8.29 16.41
N ALA A 70 0.92 7.69 15.48
CA ALA A 70 1.93 8.39 14.68
C ALA A 70 1.37 9.66 14.00
N CYS A 71 0.12 9.63 13.55
CA CYS A 71 -0.52 10.81 12.96
C CYS A 71 -0.89 11.88 13.98
N SER A 72 -0.93 11.59 15.28
CA SER A 72 -1.31 12.59 16.29
C SER A 72 -0.17 13.52 16.67
N GLY A 73 1.09 13.20 16.35
CA GLY A 73 2.28 13.95 16.79
C GLY A 73 2.19 14.37 18.26
N ASP A 74 2.39 15.67 18.55
CA ASP A 74 2.26 16.22 19.92
C ASP A 74 0.82 16.42 20.41
N THR A 75 -0.18 16.15 19.56
CA THR A 75 -1.59 16.25 19.93
C THR A 75 -2.01 15.00 20.68
N ALA A 76 -2.40 15.16 21.94
CA ALA A 76 -3.02 14.07 22.70
C ALA A 76 -4.44 13.81 22.18
N ILE A 77 -4.67 12.63 21.61
CA ILE A 77 -6.02 12.16 21.28
C ILE A 77 -6.71 11.78 22.59
N THR A 78 -8.04 11.74 22.65
CA THR A 78 -8.76 11.25 23.84
C THR A 78 -9.60 10.05 23.46
N ILE A 79 -9.51 8.98 24.24
CA ILE A 79 -10.34 7.78 24.08
C ILE A 79 -11.16 7.62 25.36
N LYS A 80 -12.48 7.75 25.24
CA LYS A 80 -13.43 7.61 26.34
C LYS A 80 -14.24 6.31 26.16
N PRO A 81 -13.96 5.26 26.95
CA PRO A 81 -14.81 4.08 26.96
C PRO A 81 -16.14 4.34 27.66
N SER A 82 -17.20 3.72 27.15
CA SER A 82 -18.53 3.67 27.76
C SER A 82 -18.92 2.22 27.99
N ALA A 83 -19.47 1.94 29.17
CA ALA A 83 -19.97 0.64 29.55
C ALA A 83 -21.47 0.69 29.83
N THR A 84 -22.20 -0.31 29.34
CA THR A 84 -23.65 -0.44 29.55
C THR A 84 -23.94 -1.79 30.20
N PHE A 85 -24.91 -1.82 31.13
CA PHE A 85 -25.34 -3.07 31.76
C PHE A 85 -26.08 -3.96 30.76
N HIS A 86 -25.64 -5.20 30.61
CA HIS A 86 -26.24 -6.18 29.71
C HIS A 86 -26.94 -7.29 30.50
N SER A 87 -28.27 -7.19 30.62
CA SER A 87 -29.11 -8.02 31.49
C SER A 87 -28.95 -9.53 31.28
N ALA A 88 -28.88 -9.99 30.03
CA ALA A 88 -28.72 -11.41 29.72
C ALA A 88 -27.42 -12.04 30.27
N SER A 89 -26.38 -11.22 30.48
CA SER A 89 -25.11 -11.66 31.04
C SER A 89 -24.86 -11.15 32.46
N SER A 90 -25.79 -10.36 33.02
CA SER A 90 -25.67 -9.69 34.32
C SER A 90 -24.31 -8.99 34.55
N THR A 91 -23.73 -8.43 33.49
CA THR A 91 -22.42 -7.74 33.54
C THR A 91 -22.46 -6.43 32.76
N PHE A 92 -21.63 -5.47 33.15
CA PHE A 92 -21.35 -4.29 32.33
C PHE A 92 -20.43 -4.67 31.17
N LYS A 93 -20.82 -4.29 29.96
CA LYS A 93 -20.11 -4.56 28.70
C LYS A 93 -19.50 -3.27 28.16
N LEU A 94 -18.31 -3.34 27.56
CA LEU A 94 -17.75 -2.21 26.82
C LEU A 94 -18.57 -2.02 25.54
N THR A 95 -19.45 -1.02 25.49
CA THR A 95 -20.40 -0.86 24.37
C THR A 95 -20.01 0.25 23.42
N ALA A 96 -19.18 1.20 23.84
CA ALA A 96 -18.70 2.25 22.94
C ALA A 96 -17.33 2.79 23.34
N LEU A 97 -16.64 3.34 22.34
CA LEU A 97 -15.39 4.07 22.46
C LEU A 97 -15.55 5.40 21.72
N THR A 98 -15.64 6.50 22.45
CA THR A 98 -15.63 7.84 21.85
C THR A 98 -14.19 8.31 21.72
N VAL A 99 -13.77 8.58 20.49
CA VAL A 99 -12.44 9.06 20.16
C VAL A 99 -12.57 10.52 19.75
N SER A 100 -11.84 11.41 20.41
CA SER A 100 -11.91 12.86 20.17
C SER A 100 -10.53 13.52 20.16
N ASN A 101 -10.50 14.79 19.74
CA ASN A 101 -9.28 15.57 19.57
C ASN A 101 -8.33 14.97 18.50
N ILE A 102 -8.90 14.37 17.46
CA ILE A 102 -8.15 13.75 16.35
C ILE A 102 -7.74 14.88 15.38
N PRO A 103 -6.45 15.19 15.22
CA PRO A 103 -6.03 16.30 14.36
C PRO A 103 -6.22 15.95 12.88
N ASP A 104 -6.41 16.96 12.02
CA ASP A 104 -6.61 16.77 10.56
C ASP A 104 -5.44 16.04 9.86
N ARG A 105 -4.23 16.06 10.43
CA ARG A 105 -3.12 15.22 9.92
C ARG A 105 -3.35 13.71 10.04
N CYS A 106 -4.37 13.29 10.78
CA CYS A 106 -4.85 11.91 10.82
C CYS A 106 -5.86 11.59 9.71
N LEU A 107 -6.26 12.54 8.87
CA LEU A 107 -7.13 12.28 7.72
C LEU A 107 -6.53 11.17 6.85
N ASP A 108 -7.40 10.28 6.40
CA ASP A 108 -7.12 9.09 5.59
C ASP A 108 -6.18 8.07 6.24
N LYS A 109 -5.90 8.21 7.54
CA LYS A 109 -5.19 7.20 8.33
C LYS A 109 -6.16 6.16 8.85
N GLU A 110 -5.71 4.91 8.88
CA GLU A 110 -6.41 3.86 9.60
C GLU A 110 -6.04 3.92 11.08
N LEU A 111 -7.07 4.03 11.91
CA LEU A 111 -7.01 3.93 13.35
C LEU A 111 -7.40 2.50 13.76
N ARG A 112 -6.43 1.75 14.28
CA ARG A 112 -6.63 0.40 14.81
C ARG A 112 -6.87 0.49 16.29
N ILE A 113 -7.98 -0.05 16.75
CA ILE A 113 -8.44 0.02 18.13
C ILE A 113 -8.53 -1.41 18.67
N SER A 114 -7.88 -1.66 19.79
CA SER A 114 -7.83 -2.97 20.44
C SER A 114 -8.04 -2.81 21.95
N ALA A 115 -8.68 -3.79 22.59
CA ALA A 115 -8.78 -3.87 24.04
C ALA A 115 -8.02 -5.10 24.55
N TYR A 116 -7.46 -5.00 25.75
CA TYR A 116 -6.65 -6.06 26.35
C TYR A 116 -7.04 -6.29 27.81
N THR A 117 -6.88 -7.54 28.25
CA THR A 117 -6.68 -7.88 29.67
C THR A 117 -5.26 -7.52 30.08
N ASP A 118 -4.80 -7.97 31.25
CA ASP A 118 -3.40 -7.84 31.64
C ASP A 118 -2.44 -8.69 30.77
N VAL A 119 -2.95 -9.69 30.05
CA VAL A 119 -2.12 -10.71 29.37
C VAL A 119 -2.50 -11.00 27.91
N SER A 120 -3.69 -10.63 27.46
CA SER A 120 -4.18 -11.00 26.12
C SER A 120 -5.11 -9.97 25.51
N ALA A 121 -5.20 -9.95 24.18
CA ALA A 121 -6.22 -9.20 23.46
C ALA A 121 -7.61 -9.75 23.79
N LEU A 122 -8.59 -8.85 23.88
CA LEU A 122 -10.00 -9.16 24.04
C LEU A 122 -10.69 -9.10 22.67
N GLU A 123 -11.66 -9.99 22.47
CA GLU A 123 -12.61 -9.84 21.37
C GLU A 123 -13.47 -8.60 21.62
N LEU A 124 -13.47 -7.68 20.66
CA LEU A 124 -14.27 -6.47 20.69
C LEU A 124 -15.70 -6.74 20.23
N ASP A 125 -15.88 -7.62 19.25
CA ASP A 125 -17.17 -8.04 18.72
C ASP A 125 -17.01 -9.27 17.81
N SER A 126 -17.72 -10.35 18.15
CA SER A 126 -17.94 -11.53 17.30
C SER A 126 -16.66 -12.16 16.74
N GLY A 127 -15.72 -12.49 17.63
CA GLY A 127 -14.45 -13.11 17.27
C GLY A 127 -13.37 -12.13 16.76
N VAL A 128 -13.67 -10.83 16.68
CA VAL A 128 -12.74 -9.81 16.17
C VAL A 128 -12.09 -9.04 17.33
N ALA A 129 -10.76 -9.11 17.43
CA ALA A 129 -9.98 -8.44 18.48
C ALA A 129 -9.53 -7.00 18.13
N VAL A 130 -9.62 -6.61 16.86
CA VAL A 130 -9.15 -5.30 16.37
C VAL A 130 -10.24 -4.63 15.50
N ALA A 131 -10.72 -3.47 15.93
CA ALA A 131 -11.59 -2.61 15.13
C ALA A 131 -10.72 -1.62 14.33
N ARG A 132 -11.00 -1.45 13.03
CA ARG A 132 -10.25 -0.54 12.16
C ARG A 132 -11.17 0.57 11.68
N VAL A 133 -10.77 1.82 11.81
CA VAL A 133 -11.57 2.97 11.34
C VAL A 133 -10.68 3.81 10.45
N ILE A 134 -11.06 4.01 9.18
CA ILE A 134 -10.43 5.04 8.35
C ILE A 134 -11.02 6.37 8.78
N TYR A 135 -10.17 7.27 9.25
CA TYR A 135 -10.61 8.57 9.72
C TYR A 135 -10.76 9.55 8.54
N GLU A 136 -11.99 9.95 8.27
CA GLU A 136 -12.39 10.82 7.15
C GLU A 136 -13.01 12.14 7.66
N GLY A 137 -12.62 12.56 8.88
CA GLY A 137 -13.21 13.72 9.55
C GLY A 137 -14.71 13.52 9.83
N ALA A 138 -15.54 14.51 9.49
CA ALA A 138 -16.99 14.45 9.68
C ALA A 138 -17.68 13.34 8.85
N SER A 139 -17.02 12.81 7.83
CA SER A 139 -17.55 11.73 6.97
C SER A 139 -17.24 10.33 7.49
N THR A 140 -16.48 10.22 8.59
CA THR A 140 -16.10 8.94 9.20
C THR A 140 -17.35 8.13 9.55
N SER A 141 -17.60 7.03 8.85
CA SER A 141 -18.86 6.28 8.97
C SER A 141 -18.67 4.77 9.05
N ARG A 142 -17.44 4.28 8.91
CA ARG A 142 -17.17 2.87 8.61
C ARG A 142 -16.15 2.28 9.55
N VAL A 143 -16.42 1.05 9.98
CA VAL A 143 -15.44 0.15 10.61
C VAL A 143 -15.04 -0.90 9.58
N TYR A 144 -13.74 -1.06 9.34
CA TYR A 144 -13.16 -1.90 8.29
C TYR A 144 -12.73 -3.27 8.83
N ARG A 145 -12.89 -4.29 7.98
CA ARG A 145 -12.62 -5.70 8.29
C ARG A 145 -11.13 -5.97 8.49
N GLY A 146 -10.83 -7.00 9.28
CA GLY A 146 -9.54 -7.68 9.23
C GLY A 146 -9.27 -8.28 7.83
N THR A 147 -8.03 -8.70 7.63
CA THR A 147 -7.34 -9.02 6.37
C THR A 147 -7.93 -10.15 5.52
N SER A 148 -9.10 -10.70 5.83
CA SER A 148 -9.66 -11.89 5.19
C SER A 148 -11.13 -11.78 4.77
N GLY A 149 -11.74 -10.58 4.75
CA GLY A 149 -13.13 -10.44 4.28
C GLY A 149 -14.19 -11.14 5.13
N ALA A 150 -13.86 -11.63 6.34
CA ALA A 150 -14.85 -12.19 7.26
C ALA A 150 -15.81 -11.09 7.77
N ASP A 151 -17.11 -11.38 7.67
CA ASP A 151 -18.24 -10.46 7.84
C ASP A 151 -18.80 -10.44 9.27
N THR A 152 -17.93 -10.47 10.29
CA THR A 152 -18.38 -10.68 11.68
C THR A 152 -18.35 -9.44 12.57
N LEU A 153 -17.63 -8.38 12.22
CA LEU A 153 -17.65 -7.15 13.03
C LEU A 153 -18.92 -6.34 12.75
N THR A 154 -19.86 -6.37 13.69
CA THR A 154 -21.14 -5.65 13.66
C THR A 154 -21.06 -4.22 14.21
N ALA A 155 -19.89 -3.81 14.70
CA ALA A 155 -19.64 -2.47 15.20
C ALA A 155 -19.92 -1.37 14.17
N THR A 156 -20.41 -0.21 14.64
CA THR A 156 -20.75 0.95 13.81
C THR A 156 -20.02 2.21 14.25
N VAL A 157 -19.77 3.13 13.33
CA VAL A 157 -19.28 4.48 13.68
C VAL A 157 -20.45 5.47 13.61
N ASN A 158 -20.64 6.23 14.68
CA ASN A 158 -21.63 7.31 14.75
C ASN A 158 -20.99 8.61 15.29
N ASN A 159 -21.72 9.71 15.25
CA ASN A 159 -21.32 11.01 15.80
C ASN A 159 -19.97 11.51 15.29
N ALA A 160 -19.65 11.20 14.02
CA ALA A 160 -18.48 11.75 13.37
C ALA A 160 -18.65 13.25 13.18
N SER A 161 -17.63 14.01 13.57
CA SER A 161 -17.61 15.46 13.49
C SER A 161 -16.20 15.95 13.26
N ALA A 162 -16.07 17.08 12.59
CA ALA A 162 -14.81 17.81 12.43
C ALA A 162 -15.09 19.30 12.65
N SER A 163 -14.33 19.93 13.52
CA SER A 163 -14.43 21.34 13.88
C SER A 163 -13.06 21.88 14.30
N ALA A 164 -12.70 23.06 13.78
CA ALA A 164 -11.47 23.77 14.15
C ALA A 164 -10.17 22.93 14.01
N GLY A 165 -10.07 22.08 12.98
CA GLY A 165 -8.87 21.28 12.70
C GLY A 165 -8.74 19.98 13.49
N PHE A 166 -9.77 19.65 14.28
CA PHE A 166 -9.88 18.42 15.02
C PHE A 166 -11.20 17.74 14.74
N GLY A 167 -11.26 16.42 14.91
CA GLY A 167 -12.51 15.69 14.87
C GLY A 167 -12.66 14.64 15.95
N SER A 168 -13.81 13.99 15.87
CA SER A 168 -14.28 13.01 16.84
C SER A 168 -15.17 12.00 16.13
N PHE A 169 -15.20 10.78 16.65
CA PHE A 169 -16.20 9.77 16.28
C PHE A 169 -16.48 8.86 17.47
N THR A 170 -17.61 8.15 17.44
CA THR A 170 -17.94 7.11 18.40
C THR A 170 -18.00 5.76 17.70
N LEU A 171 -17.09 4.86 18.08
CA LEU A 171 -17.16 3.44 17.72
C LEU A 171 -18.12 2.75 18.68
N ASN A 172 -19.24 2.26 18.17
CA ASN A 172 -20.22 1.48 18.93
C ASN A 172 -19.95 0.00 18.69
N LEU A 173 -19.58 -0.71 19.75
CA LEU A 173 -19.41 -2.15 19.72
C LEU A 173 -20.78 -2.78 19.92
N THR A 174 -21.12 -3.73 19.07
CA THR A 174 -22.33 -4.54 19.24
C THR A 174 -21.94 -6.01 19.34
N GLY A 175 -22.90 -6.93 19.38
CA GLY A 175 -22.60 -8.35 19.53
C GLY A 175 -21.81 -8.65 20.81
N SER A 176 -21.00 -9.71 20.81
CA SER A 176 -20.33 -10.33 21.96
C SER A 176 -19.21 -9.49 22.61
N ALA A 177 -19.39 -8.17 22.72
CA ALA A 177 -18.46 -7.23 23.33
C ALA A 177 -17.92 -7.71 24.69
N PRO A 178 -16.69 -7.32 25.06
CA PRO A 178 -16.06 -7.83 26.25
C PRO A 178 -16.72 -7.26 27.51
N SER A 179 -16.59 -7.99 28.61
CA SER A 179 -16.95 -7.43 29.93
C SER A 179 -16.06 -6.21 30.20
N ALA A 180 -16.67 -5.11 30.64
CA ALA A 180 -15.95 -3.91 31.04
C ALA A 180 -14.94 -4.20 32.17
N GLN A 181 -15.18 -5.23 32.99
CA GLN A 181 -14.26 -5.64 34.07
C GLN A 181 -12.98 -6.32 33.52
N ALA A 182 -13.08 -6.95 32.35
CA ALA A 182 -11.96 -7.63 31.71
C ALA A 182 -11.04 -6.64 30.97
N VAL A 183 -11.56 -5.48 30.57
CA VAL A 183 -10.78 -4.45 29.86
C VAL A 183 -9.86 -3.75 30.85
N LYS A 184 -8.56 -3.97 30.71
CA LYS A 184 -7.50 -3.34 31.51
C LYS A 184 -6.77 -2.25 30.74
N LYS A 185 -6.71 -2.38 29.41
CA LYS A 185 -6.01 -1.47 28.52
C LYS A 185 -6.76 -1.33 27.19
N ILE A 186 -6.85 -0.11 26.68
CA ILE A 186 -7.29 0.18 25.32
C ILE A 186 -6.11 0.78 24.58
N VAL A 187 -5.83 0.25 23.39
CA VAL A 187 -4.76 0.70 22.52
C VAL A 187 -5.36 1.24 21.24
N MET A 188 -4.83 2.38 20.80
CA MET A 188 -5.06 2.88 19.47
C MET A 188 -3.73 3.13 18.77
N GLU A 189 -3.62 2.61 17.55
CA GLU A 189 -2.48 2.78 16.68
C GLU A 189 -2.96 3.44 15.38
N SER A 190 -2.18 4.36 14.83
CA SER A 190 -2.39 4.80 13.44
C SER A 190 -1.41 4.10 12.52
N SER A 191 -1.89 3.51 11.43
CA SER A 191 -1.01 3.12 10.32
C SER A 191 -1.06 4.16 9.21
N SER A 192 0.10 4.39 8.56
CA SER A 192 0.14 5.18 7.33
C SER A 192 -0.66 4.46 6.25
N GLN A 193 -1.82 5.04 5.92
CA GLN A 193 -2.77 4.62 4.88
C GLN A 193 -3.65 3.43 5.30
N GLY A 194 -4.95 3.67 5.47
CA GLY A 194 -5.92 2.59 5.38
C GLY A 194 -5.91 1.96 4.00
N CYS A 195 -6.40 0.72 3.87
CA CYS A 195 -6.46 0.05 2.58
C CYS A 195 -7.17 0.93 1.55
N VAL A 196 -6.44 1.36 0.52
CA VAL A 196 -7.03 2.08 -0.61
C VAL A 196 -7.54 1.08 -1.64
N GLY A 197 -8.43 1.54 -2.51
CA GLY A 197 -8.93 0.76 -3.64
C GLY A 197 -9.96 -0.31 -3.32
N LEU A 198 -10.44 -0.41 -2.08
CA LEU A 198 -11.59 -1.27 -1.77
C LEU A 198 -12.93 -0.65 -2.20
N TYR A 199 -12.99 0.67 -2.32
CA TYR A 199 -14.22 1.43 -2.59
C TYR A 199 -13.95 2.61 -3.52
N SER A 200 -14.98 3.05 -4.24
CA SER A 200 -14.90 4.15 -5.20
C SER A 200 -14.60 5.51 -4.57
N ASN A 201 -14.96 5.72 -3.30
CA ASN A 201 -14.72 6.95 -2.56
C ASN A 201 -13.33 7.00 -1.88
N ASN A 202 -12.62 5.87 -1.83
CA ASN A 202 -11.22 5.79 -1.39
C ASN A 202 -10.41 4.92 -2.38
N PRO A 203 -10.24 5.37 -3.64
CA PRO A 203 -9.57 4.60 -4.68
C PRO A 203 -8.04 4.61 -4.49
N GLY A 204 -7.38 3.57 -4.97
CA GLY A 204 -5.92 3.60 -5.16
C GLY A 204 -5.52 4.32 -6.46
N THR A 205 -4.23 4.34 -6.75
CA THR A 205 -3.68 4.80 -8.04
C THR A 205 -3.25 3.64 -8.93
N SER A 206 -2.90 2.50 -8.33
CA SER A 206 -2.58 1.25 -9.04
C SER A 206 -2.72 0.05 -8.11
N ALA A 207 -2.77 -1.16 -8.66
CA ALA A 207 -2.72 -2.38 -7.87
C ALA A 207 -1.44 -2.46 -6.99
N TYR A 208 -0.32 -1.90 -7.47
CA TYR A 208 0.93 -1.83 -6.72
C TYR A 208 0.79 -0.97 -5.46
N GLN A 209 0.22 0.24 -5.60
CA GLN A 209 -0.04 1.10 -4.45
C GLN A 209 -1.00 0.42 -3.47
N ILE A 210 -2.08 -0.17 -3.97
CA ILE A 210 -3.07 -0.87 -3.15
C ILE A 210 -2.39 -1.97 -2.33
N LEU A 211 -1.58 -2.83 -2.96
CA LEU A 211 -0.88 -3.91 -2.27
C LEU A 211 0.13 -3.39 -1.23
N ASN A 212 0.86 -2.31 -1.54
CA ASN A 212 1.79 -1.71 -0.59
C ASN A 212 1.08 -1.13 0.64
N THR A 213 -0.14 -0.62 0.48
CA THR A 213 -0.94 -0.13 1.62
C THR A 213 -1.54 -1.28 2.43
N CYS A 214 -1.94 -2.38 1.78
CA CYS A 214 -2.52 -3.56 2.42
C CYS A 214 -1.98 -4.88 1.84
N PRO A 215 -0.85 -5.38 2.36
CA PRO A 215 -0.13 -6.55 1.80
C PRO A 215 -0.89 -7.88 1.89
N THR A 216 -1.98 -7.95 2.66
CA THR A 216 -2.76 -9.17 2.86
C THR A 216 -3.92 -9.31 1.88
N LEU A 217 -4.13 -8.34 0.99
CA LEU A 217 -5.22 -8.35 0.03
C LEU A 217 -5.05 -9.48 -0.99
N THR A 218 -6.15 -10.13 -1.35
CA THR A 218 -6.18 -11.20 -2.36
C THR A 218 -6.44 -10.65 -3.75
N SER A 219 -6.17 -11.41 -4.81
CA SER A 219 -6.50 -10.98 -6.18
C SER A 219 -8.01 -10.77 -6.36
N GLY A 220 -8.42 -9.78 -7.16
CA GLY A 220 -9.83 -9.42 -7.32
C GLY A 220 -10.04 -8.03 -7.93
N LEU A 221 -11.28 -7.53 -7.82
CA LEU A 221 -11.63 -6.19 -8.29
C LEU A 221 -11.30 -5.12 -7.25
N TYR A 222 -10.67 -4.04 -7.70
CA TYR A 222 -10.31 -2.89 -6.89
C TYR A 222 -10.59 -1.58 -7.63
N TRP A 223 -10.79 -0.50 -6.88
CA TRP A 223 -11.04 0.83 -7.38
C TRP A 223 -9.74 1.62 -7.51
N ILE A 224 -9.51 2.22 -8.67
CA ILE A 224 -8.45 3.21 -8.86
C ILE A 224 -8.99 4.52 -9.42
N LYS A 225 -8.26 5.59 -9.20
CA LYS A 225 -8.52 6.91 -9.78
C LYS A 225 -7.22 7.48 -10.29
N LEU A 226 -7.23 7.88 -11.55
CA LEU A 226 -6.07 8.43 -12.24
C LEU A 226 -6.41 9.84 -12.74
N PRO A 227 -5.52 10.83 -12.53
CA PRO A 227 -5.72 12.17 -13.06
C PRO A 227 -5.92 12.14 -14.58
N GLY A 228 -6.95 12.81 -15.07
CA GLY A 228 -7.26 12.93 -16.51
C GLY A 228 -7.91 11.69 -17.15
N ILE A 229 -8.11 10.60 -16.42
CA ILE A 229 -8.72 9.36 -16.94
C ILE A 229 -10.15 9.22 -16.43
N ASN A 230 -11.04 8.68 -17.27
CA ASN A 230 -12.44 8.41 -16.93
C ASN A 230 -13.15 9.63 -16.30
N SER A 231 -12.90 10.83 -16.85
CA SER A 231 -13.42 12.11 -16.31
C SER A 231 -13.05 12.36 -14.83
N ASN A 232 -11.88 11.89 -14.39
CA ASN A 232 -11.42 11.90 -13.01
C ASN A 232 -12.31 11.10 -12.02
N ASN A 233 -13.16 10.20 -12.54
CA ASN A 233 -13.97 9.31 -11.72
C ASN A 233 -13.21 8.02 -11.44
N ALA A 234 -13.39 7.50 -10.22
CA ALA A 234 -12.87 6.19 -9.88
C ALA A 234 -13.51 5.11 -10.75
N PHE A 235 -12.76 4.08 -11.09
CA PHE A 235 -13.21 2.92 -11.86
C PHE A 235 -12.59 1.65 -11.32
N GLN A 236 -13.19 0.50 -11.64
CA GLN A 236 -12.67 -0.79 -11.20
C GLN A 236 -11.58 -1.31 -12.16
N ILE A 237 -10.61 -2.00 -11.59
CA ILE A 237 -9.61 -2.82 -12.27
C ILE A 237 -9.60 -4.22 -11.67
N TYR A 238 -9.12 -5.21 -12.43
CA TYR A 238 -8.72 -6.49 -11.83
C TYR A 238 -7.26 -6.42 -11.43
N ALA A 239 -6.96 -6.79 -10.18
CA ALA A 239 -5.62 -6.83 -9.63
C ALA A 239 -5.21 -8.27 -9.26
N ASP A 240 -4.02 -8.69 -9.69
CA ASP A 240 -3.37 -9.89 -9.18
C ASP A 240 -2.40 -9.50 -8.05
N MET A 241 -2.80 -9.80 -6.81
CA MET A 241 -2.10 -9.41 -5.58
C MET A 241 -1.09 -10.44 -5.09
N VAL A 242 -0.95 -11.59 -5.77
CA VAL A 242 -0.18 -12.72 -5.24
C VAL A 242 1.00 -13.11 -6.15
N ARG A 243 0.77 -13.27 -7.45
CA ARG A 243 1.80 -13.86 -8.32
C ARG A 243 2.96 -12.90 -8.54
N ALA A 244 4.19 -13.43 -8.54
CA ALA A 244 5.43 -12.66 -8.81
C ALA A 244 5.53 -11.36 -7.98
N GLY A 245 5.15 -11.41 -6.70
CA GLY A 245 5.17 -10.26 -5.78
C GLY A 245 3.93 -9.37 -5.82
N GLY A 246 2.91 -9.72 -6.62
CA GLY A 246 1.60 -9.07 -6.58
C GLY A 246 1.55 -7.62 -7.07
N GLY A 247 0.40 -6.96 -6.89
CA GLY A 247 0.21 -5.56 -7.27
C GLY A 247 0.12 -5.36 -8.78
N TRP A 248 -0.20 -6.41 -9.54
CA TRP A 248 -0.34 -6.35 -10.99
C TRP A 248 -1.73 -5.89 -11.39
N THR A 249 -1.82 -4.86 -12.23
CA THR A 249 -3.09 -4.41 -12.82
C THR A 249 -3.27 -5.11 -14.17
N LEU A 250 -4.43 -5.74 -14.39
CA LEU A 250 -4.79 -6.29 -15.70
C LEU A 250 -5.00 -5.14 -16.68
N ILE A 251 -4.22 -5.09 -17.76
CA ILE A 251 -4.33 -4.04 -18.79
C ILE A 251 -4.84 -4.56 -20.12
N VAL A 252 -4.65 -5.85 -20.43
CA VAL A 252 -5.25 -6.54 -21.57
C VAL A 252 -5.66 -7.95 -21.15
N ALA A 253 -6.86 -8.38 -21.53
CA ALA A 253 -7.24 -9.79 -21.56
C ALA A 253 -7.86 -10.12 -22.92
N ASN A 254 -7.24 -11.06 -23.61
CA ASN A 254 -7.61 -11.45 -24.96
C ASN A 254 -7.98 -12.94 -24.99
N GLY A 255 -9.24 -13.23 -25.27
CA GLY A 255 -9.76 -14.59 -25.50
C GLY A 255 -10.27 -14.81 -26.91
N VAL A 256 -10.07 -13.87 -27.84
CA VAL A 256 -10.62 -13.94 -29.21
C VAL A 256 -9.89 -13.03 -30.18
N ALA A 257 -9.70 -13.46 -31.42
CA ALA A 257 -9.36 -12.61 -32.56
C ALA A 257 -10.51 -12.63 -33.59
N PRO A 258 -10.70 -11.57 -34.41
CA PRO A 258 -9.85 -10.38 -34.54
C PRO A 258 -10.23 -9.23 -33.58
N TRP A 259 -9.25 -8.34 -33.34
CA TRP A 259 -9.43 -7.03 -32.72
C TRP A 259 -9.23 -5.91 -33.75
N THR A 260 -9.86 -4.77 -33.52
CA THR A 260 -9.52 -3.51 -34.21
C THR A 260 -8.40 -2.78 -33.46
N ALA A 261 -7.69 -1.90 -34.17
CA ALA A 261 -6.68 -1.03 -33.58
C ALA A 261 -7.23 -0.18 -32.41
N ALA A 262 -8.48 0.30 -32.53
CA ALA A 262 -9.14 1.06 -31.46
C ALA A 262 -9.46 0.18 -30.24
N GLU A 263 -9.97 -1.04 -30.44
CA GLU A 263 -10.24 -1.99 -29.34
C GLU A 263 -8.95 -2.36 -28.60
N ALA A 264 -7.82 -2.49 -29.31
CA ALA A 264 -6.52 -2.78 -28.70
C ALA A 264 -6.11 -1.70 -27.69
N LEU A 265 -6.43 -0.42 -27.96
CA LEU A 265 -6.15 0.69 -27.06
C LEU A 265 -7.17 0.81 -25.92
N SER A 266 -8.44 0.54 -26.19
CA SER A 266 -9.53 0.64 -25.21
C SER A 266 -10.76 -0.16 -25.63
N VAL A 267 -11.14 -1.14 -24.82
CA VAL A 267 -12.42 -1.88 -24.93
C VAL A 267 -12.81 -2.41 -23.56
N ASN A 268 -14.08 -2.27 -23.19
CA ASN A 268 -14.57 -2.63 -21.85
C ASN A 268 -13.80 -1.96 -20.69
N ALA A 269 -13.26 -0.75 -20.91
CA ALA A 269 -12.31 -0.08 -20.03
C ALA A 269 -12.80 0.13 -18.58
N THR A 270 -14.10 0.33 -18.38
CA THR A 270 -14.75 0.47 -17.06
C THR A 270 -15.51 -0.77 -16.61
N ASN A 271 -15.42 -1.87 -17.37
CA ASN A 271 -16.07 -3.15 -17.12
C ASN A 271 -15.02 -4.30 -17.10
N PRO A 272 -14.05 -4.27 -16.17
CA PRO A 272 -13.07 -5.35 -16.04
C PRO A 272 -13.74 -6.69 -15.71
N PRO A 273 -13.15 -7.82 -16.11
CA PRO A 273 -13.62 -9.13 -15.68
C PRO A 273 -13.42 -9.31 -14.17
N SER A 274 -14.39 -9.92 -13.48
CA SER A 274 -14.24 -10.32 -12.07
C SER A 274 -13.33 -11.53 -11.89
N ASP A 275 -13.16 -12.32 -12.96
CA ASP A 275 -12.18 -13.39 -13.10
C ASP A 275 -11.52 -13.26 -14.49
N PRO A 276 -10.21 -13.00 -14.59
CA PRO A 276 -9.52 -12.82 -15.87
C PRO A 276 -9.61 -14.06 -16.78
N THR A 277 -9.92 -15.24 -16.25
CA THR A 277 -10.12 -16.47 -17.03
C THR A 277 -11.52 -16.59 -17.65
N VAL A 278 -12.46 -15.71 -17.30
CA VAL A 278 -13.84 -15.69 -17.78
C VAL A 278 -14.15 -14.33 -18.41
N LEU A 279 -14.14 -14.26 -19.75
CA LEU A 279 -14.30 -13.02 -20.52
C LEU A 279 -15.66 -12.91 -21.23
N THR A 280 -16.66 -13.72 -20.84
CA THR A 280 -17.97 -13.77 -21.51
C THR A 280 -18.68 -12.42 -21.47
N SER A 281 -18.71 -11.75 -20.31
CA SER A 281 -19.30 -10.41 -20.14
C SER A 281 -18.55 -9.30 -20.88
N GLN A 282 -17.31 -9.58 -21.32
CA GLN A 282 -16.46 -8.68 -22.08
C GLN A 282 -16.45 -9.05 -23.59
N GLY A 283 -17.21 -10.06 -24.02
CA GLY A 283 -17.19 -10.53 -25.40
C GLY A 283 -15.81 -11.08 -25.82
N GLY A 284 -15.02 -11.58 -24.87
CA GLY A 284 -13.66 -12.07 -25.11
C GLY A 284 -12.56 -10.99 -25.13
N LYS A 285 -12.90 -9.71 -24.96
CA LYS A 285 -11.95 -8.60 -25.13
C LYS A 285 -11.98 -7.61 -23.96
N TYR A 286 -10.84 -7.37 -23.32
CA TYR A 286 -10.69 -6.28 -22.36
C TYR A 286 -9.37 -5.56 -22.60
N SER A 287 -9.40 -4.22 -22.70
CA SER A 287 -8.20 -3.41 -22.78
C SER A 287 -8.39 -2.04 -22.13
N ILE A 288 -7.42 -1.68 -21.30
CA ILE A 288 -7.15 -0.32 -20.82
C ILE A 288 -5.73 0.11 -21.19
N LEU A 289 -5.20 -0.41 -22.31
CA LEU A 289 -3.81 -0.19 -22.73
C LEU A 289 -3.44 1.30 -22.83
N SER A 290 -4.36 2.12 -23.32
CA SER A 290 -4.21 3.58 -23.39
C SER A 290 -4.10 4.27 -22.01
N TRP A 291 -4.48 3.60 -20.92
CA TRP A 291 -4.38 4.10 -19.55
C TRP A 291 -3.17 3.53 -18.79
N ALA A 292 -2.49 2.52 -19.35
CA ALA A 292 -1.45 1.75 -18.65
C ALA A 292 -0.22 2.60 -18.27
N ASP A 293 0.12 3.63 -19.05
CA ASP A 293 1.20 4.56 -18.71
C ASP A 293 0.90 5.44 -17.48
N SER A 294 -0.37 5.64 -17.14
CA SER A 294 -0.78 6.31 -15.90
C SER A 294 -0.86 5.36 -14.70
N ILE A 295 -0.80 4.04 -14.93
CA ILE A 295 -0.91 3.00 -13.89
C ILE A 295 0.46 2.57 -13.36
N LYS A 296 1.49 2.58 -14.21
CA LYS A 296 2.85 2.13 -13.84
C LYS A 296 3.40 2.91 -12.64
N ARG A 297 4.10 2.21 -11.74
CA ARG A 297 4.70 2.78 -10.51
C ARG A 297 5.70 3.91 -10.75
N SER A 298 6.29 3.99 -11.94
CA SER A 298 7.33 4.95 -12.29
C SER A 298 7.46 5.13 -13.80
N SER A 299 8.04 6.26 -14.22
CA SER A 299 8.29 6.54 -15.65
C SER A 299 9.25 5.54 -16.30
N SER A 300 10.27 5.09 -15.57
CA SER A 300 11.19 3.99 -15.90
C SER A 300 11.37 3.08 -14.69
N GLY A 301 11.85 1.85 -14.89
CA GLY A 301 11.96 0.87 -13.80
C GLY A 301 10.61 0.34 -13.32
N PHE A 302 9.60 0.34 -14.19
CA PHE A 302 8.29 -0.26 -13.94
C PHE A 302 8.27 -1.72 -14.41
N ASP A 303 7.30 -2.50 -13.93
CA ASP A 303 7.22 -3.91 -14.33
C ASP A 303 6.01 -4.17 -15.24
N PHE A 304 6.19 -5.14 -16.13
CA PHE A 304 5.11 -5.70 -16.93
C PHE A 304 5.18 -7.22 -16.91
N ARG A 305 4.05 -7.85 -17.16
CA ARG A 305 3.94 -9.31 -17.17
C ARG A 305 2.95 -9.73 -18.23
N PHE A 306 3.21 -10.85 -18.89
CA PHE A 306 2.23 -11.50 -19.74
C PHE A 306 2.16 -12.99 -19.43
N ASP A 307 0.97 -13.53 -19.61
CA ASP A 307 0.60 -14.91 -19.37
C ASP A 307 -0.18 -15.41 -20.58
N ALA A 308 -0.07 -16.70 -20.91
CA ALA A 308 -0.85 -17.31 -21.98
C ALA A 308 -1.35 -18.69 -21.60
N ASP A 309 -2.54 -19.02 -22.11
CA ASP A 309 -3.35 -20.21 -21.88
C ASP A 309 -3.84 -20.40 -20.43
N SER A 310 -2.93 -20.34 -19.46
CA SER A 310 -3.22 -20.31 -18.03
C SER A 310 -2.41 -19.21 -17.33
N LEU A 311 -2.99 -18.61 -16.29
CA LEU A 311 -2.30 -17.59 -15.49
C LEU A 311 -1.04 -18.16 -14.84
N GLY A 312 0.10 -17.49 -15.03
CA GLY A 312 1.40 -17.97 -14.59
C GLY A 312 2.01 -19.03 -15.50
N SER A 313 1.66 -19.06 -16.79
CA SER A 313 2.20 -19.99 -17.79
C SER A 313 2.48 -19.30 -19.12
N TRP A 314 3.35 -19.93 -19.92
CA TRP A 314 3.69 -19.52 -21.30
C TRP A 314 4.01 -18.03 -21.45
N GLY A 315 4.73 -17.47 -20.49
CA GLY A 315 4.95 -16.04 -20.41
C GLY A 315 6.07 -15.68 -19.44
N GLY A 316 6.02 -14.48 -18.90
CA GLY A 316 7.02 -14.01 -17.94
C GLY A 316 6.71 -12.64 -17.39
N ALA A 317 7.47 -12.27 -16.36
CA ALA A 317 7.47 -10.95 -15.75
C ALA A 317 8.82 -10.28 -15.98
N TYR A 318 8.80 -8.97 -16.24
CA TYR A 318 9.94 -8.18 -16.67
C TYR A 318 9.91 -6.79 -16.05
N THR A 319 11.08 -6.19 -15.88
CA THR A 319 11.25 -4.77 -15.57
C THR A 319 11.68 -4.04 -16.84
N ALA A 320 11.00 -2.94 -17.17
CA ALA A 320 11.43 -2.01 -18.20
C ALA A 320 12.46 -1.03 -17.62
N ASN A 321 13.71 -1.08 -18.08
CA ASN A 321 14.80 -0.26 -17.52
C ASN A 321 14.87 1.15 -18.14
N SER A 322 13.92 1.48 -19.02
CA SER A 322 13.85 2.75 -19.75
C SER A 322 12.43 3.30 -19.71
N ALA A 323 12.25 4.55 -20.12
CA ALA A 323 10.96 5.24 -20.09
C ALA A 323 10.04 4.82 -21.25
N TYR A 324 9.84 3.51 -21.41
CA TYR A 324 8.96 2.95 -22.43
C TYR A 324 7.48 3.23 -22.12
N SER A 325 6.67 3.15 -23.17
CA SER A 325 5.23 3.37 -23.14
C SER A 325 4.50 2.08 -23.53
N PHE A 326 3.37 1.81 -22.89
CA PHE A 326 2.47 0.70 -23.25
C PHE A 326 1.78 0.86 -24.61
N VAL A 327 1.83 2.07 -25.19
CA VAL A 327 1.34 2.38 -26.54
C VAL A 327 2.47 2.81 -27.47
N SER A 328 3.72 2.49 -27.13
CA SER A 328 4.89 2.74 -27.98
C SER A 328 4.73 2.02 -29.32
N SER A 329 4.97 2.73 -30.43
CA SER A 329 5.05 2.15 -31.78
C SER A 329 6.45 1.72 -32.18
N SER A 330 7.40 1.76 -31.24
CA SER A 330 8.77 1.31 -31.47
C SER A 330 8.94 -0.14 -31.06
N ASN A 331 9.46 -0.95 -31.97
CA ASN A 331 9.90 -2.31 -31.66
C ASN A 331 11.23 -2.29 -30.85
N GLY A 332 11.91 -1.15 -30.70
CA GLY A 332 13.19 -1.03 -29.98
C GLY A 332 13.12 -1.07 -28.45
N ASN A 333 12.00 -1.50 -27.85
CA ASN A 333 11.80 -1.53 -26.39
C ASN A 333 12.50 -2.73 -25.73
N THR A 334 13.80 -2.92 -25.97
CA THR A 334 14.57 -4.13 -25.64
C THR A 334 15.37 -4.03 -24.34
N ASN A 335 15.53 -2.84 -23.75
CA ASN A 335 16.22 -2.67 -22.48
C ASN A 335 15.33 -3.08 -21.31
N ILE A 336 15.19 -4.41 -21.13
CA ILE A 336 14.35 -5.03 -20.11
C ILE A 336 15.14 -6.09 -19.34
N SER A 337 14.76 -6.29 -18.07
CA SER A 337 15.32 -7.33 -17.20
C SER A 337 14.26 -8.37 -16.89
N GLN A 338 14.56 -9.66 -17.05
CA GLN A 338 13.63 -10.74 -16.71
C GLN A 338 13.54 -10.89 -15.18
N ILE A 339 12.33 -10.81 -14.63
CA ILE A 339 12.03 -11.07 -13.21
C ILE A 339 11.74 -12.56 -13.02
N ALA A 340 10.86 -13.11 -13.87
CA ALA A 340 10.44 -14.51 -13.80
C ALA A 340 10.05 -15.01 -15.19
N LYS A 341 10.29 -16.31 -15.42
CA LYS A 341 9.84 -17.01 -16.62
C LYS A 341 8.78 -18.03 -16.24
N PHE A 342 7.69 -18.08 -17.00
CA PHE A 342 6.56 -18.98 -16.75
C PHE A 342 6.60 -20.12 -17.76
N GLY A 343 7.07 -21.28 -17.31
CA GLY A 343 7.29 -22.46 -18.13
C GLY A 343 8.72 -22.58 -18.67
N SER A 344 8.93 -23.58 -19.53
CA SER A 344 10.23 -23.91 -20.13
C SER A 344 10.18 -23.65 -21.64
N TRP A 345 10.56 -22.45 -22.05
CA TRP A 345 10.61 -22.00 -23.44
C TRP A 345 11.83 -21.09 -23.66
N SER A 346 12.17 -20.79 -24.92
CA SER A 346 13.29 -19.90 -25.31
C SER A 346 12.78 -18.76 -26.17
N TYR A 347 13.45 -17.60 -26.13
CA TYR A 347 13.13 -16.50 -27.04
C TYR A 347 13.41 -16.91 -28.49
N ALA A 348 12.51 -16.59 -29.41
CA ALA A 348 12.62 -16.95 -30.82
C ALA A 348 11.73 -16.07 -31.69
N ASP A 349 12.07 -15.92 -32.97
CA ASP A 349 11.26 -15.19 -33.97
C ASP A 349 9.87 -15.83 -34.16
N ASN A 350 9.77 -17.16 -33.99
CA ASN A 350 8.50 -17.88 -33.95
C ASN A 350 7.96 -18.09 -32.51
N GLY A 351 8.29 -17.17 -31.62
CA GLY A 351 7.82 -17.14 -30.25
C GLY A 351 7.78 -15.73 -29.66
N VAL A 352 7.93 -15.64 -28.34
CA VAL A 352 8.13 -14.36 -27.67
C VAL A 352 9.56 -13.92 -27.86
N GLU A 353 9.77 -12.64 -28.14
CA GLU A 353 11.09 -12.02 -28.16
C GLU A 353 11.31 -11.15 -26.91
N LEU A 354 12.58 -10.89 -26.58
CA LEU A 354 12.97 -10.16 -25.37
C LEU A 354 12.78 -8.64 -25.54
N ARG A 355 11.53 -8.19 -25.58
CA ARG A 355 11.16 -6.77 -25.59
C ARG A 355 9.84 -6.51 -24.87
N MET A 356 9.64 -5.27 -24.44
CA MET A 356 8.31 -4.83 -24.02
C MET A 356 7.38 -4.81 -25.26
N PRO A 357 6.16 -5.36 -25.16
CA PRO A 357 5.19 -5.30 -26.24
C PRO A 357 5.01 -3.89 -26.79
N TRP A 358 4.94 -3.77 -28.11
CA TRP A 358 4.75 -2.50 -28.82
C TRP A 358 3.51 -2.57 -29.70
N TYR A 359 2.89 -1.42 -29.91
CA TYR A 359 1.61 -1.25 -30.58
C TYR A 359 1.79 -0.81 -32.03
N ASP A 360 1.13 -1.50 -32.95
CA ASP A 360 1.09 -1.14 -34.37
C ASP A 360 -0.35 -1.21 -34.89
N SER A 361 -0.92 -0.05 -35.22
CA SER A 361 -2.30 0.03 -35.72
C SER A 361 -2.49 -0.58 -37.12
N GLY A 362 -1.41 -0.76 -37.88
CA GLY A 362 -1.44 -1.37 -39.23
C GLY A 362 -1.02 -2.84 -39.25
N GLY A 363 -0.56 -3.38 -38.12
CA GLY A 363 0.00 -4.72 -38.02
C GLY A 363 -1.03 -5.85 -37.93
N LEU A 364 -0.59 -7.08 -38.24
CA LEU A 364 -1.35 -8.29 -37.92
C LEU A 364 -1.33 -8.57 -36.42
N GLY A 365 -0.18 -8.38 -35.77
CA GLY A 365 -0.04 -8.30 -34.33
C GLY A 365 -0.16 -6.85 -33.86
N LEU A 366 -1.37 -6.43 -33.48
CA LEU A 366 -1.65 -5.06 -33.01
C LEU A 366 -0.86 -4.71 -31.75
N LEU A 367 -0.61 -5.69 -30.89
CA LEU A 367 0.28 -5.57 -29.73
C LEU A 367 1.16 -6.81 -29.70
N THR A 368 2.47 -6.65 -29.89
CA THR A 368 3.36 -7.80 -30.09
C THR A 368 4.72 -7.62 -29.44
N THR A 369 5.35 -8.75 -29.10
CA THR A 369 6.78 -8.80 -28.77
C THR A 369 7.66 -9.07 -29.99
N SER A 370 7.09 -9.43 -31.15
CA SER A 370 7.88 -9.70 -32.35
C SER A 370 8.61 -8.45 -32.85
N ASN A 371 9.75 -8.63 -33.51
CA ASN A 371 10.43 -7.57 -34.24
C ASN A 371 9.61 -7.01 -35.41
N SER A 372 8.62 -7.76 -35.90
CA SER A 372 7.71 -7.33 -36.95
C SER A 372 6.26 -7.64 -36.58
N SER A 373 5.38 -6.66 -36.74
CA SER A 373 3.94 -6.82 -36.51
C SER A 373 3.22 -7.61 -37.60
N SER A 374 3.87 -7.93 -38.72
CA SER A 374 3.21 -8.49 -39.91
C SER A 374 3.92 -9.71 -40.52
N SER A 375 5.22 -9.89 -40.26
CA SER A 375 6.00 -11.04 -40.72
C SER A 375 6.51 -11.80 -39.51
N MET A 376 6.19 -13.09 -39.38
CA MET A 376 6.58 -13.89 -38.20
C MET A 376 6.17 -13.21 -36.87
N TRP A 377 4.94 -12.68 -36.83
CA TRP A 377 4.37 -11.91 -35.73
C TRP A 377 3.92 -12.80 -34.56
N TRP A 378 4.76 -13.75 -34.17
CA TRP A 378 4.57 -14.58 -32.99
C TRP A 378 4.80 -13.77 -31.72
N GLY A 379 4.43 -14.32 -30.56
CA GLY A 379 4.45 -13.57 -29.30
C GLY A 379 3.53 -12.36 -29.33
N SER A 380 2.41 -12.47 -30.06
CA SER A 380 1.42 -11.42 -30.24
C SER A 380 0.31 -11.51 -29.20
N LEU A 381 0.15 -10.45 -28.42
CA LEU A 381 -0.84 -10.36 -27.35
C LEU A 381 -2.23 -10.01 -27.89
N ILE A 382 -2.26 -9.21 -28.96
CA ILE A 382 -3.48 -8.84 -29.68
C ILE A 382 -3.26 -9.01 -31.17
N ALA A 383 -4.22 -9.67 -31.84
CA ALA A 383 -4.20 -9.94 -33.27
C ALA A 383 -5.37 -9.26 -33.99
N SER A 384 -5.10 -8.64 -35.14
CA SER A 384 -6.13 -8.10 -36.05
C SER A 384 -6.69 -9.16 -37.01
N ASN A 385 -6.13 -10.37 -37.01
CA ASN A 385 -6.54 -11.49 -37.85
C ASN A 385 -6.57 -12.82 -37.06
N PRO A 386 -7.59 -13.69 -37.20
CA PRO A 386 -7.65 -14.99 -36.54
C PRO A 386 -6.69 -16.04 -37.13
N HIS A 387 -5.37 -15.86 -36.93
CA HIS A 387 -4.32 -16.79 -37.39
C HIS A 387 -4.56 -18.24 -36.92
N CYS A 388 -4.97 -18.39 -35.67
CA CYS A 388 -5.23 -19.67 -35.00
C CYS A 388 -6.67 -20.17 -35.17
N GLY A 389 -7.41 -19.64 -36.14
CA GLY A 389 -8.85 -19.85 -36.28
C GLY A 389 -9.68 -18.95 -35.36
N THR A 390 -11.00 -19.02 -35.53
CA THR A 390 -11.96 -18.22 -34.76
C THR A 390 -12.00 -18.67 -33.30
N GLY A 391 -11.87 -17.71 -32.37
CA GLY A 391 -11.92 -18.00 -30.92
C GLY A 391 -10.55 -18.16 -30.24
N ALA A 392 -9.45 -18.03 -30.98
CA ALA A 392 -8.11 -17.96 -30.41
C ALA A 392 -7.57 -16.51 -30.43
N PRO A 393 -6.82 -16.06 -29.40
CA PRO A 393 -6.29 -14.70 -29.27
C PRO A 393 -5.29 -14.27 -30.36
N GLY A 394 -4.43 -15.19 -30.81
CA GLY A 394 -3.34 -14.91 -31.75
C GLY A 394 -2.19 -15.94 -31.69
N PRO A 395 -1.21 -15.84 -32.60
CA PRO A 395 -0.01 -16.69 -32.60
C PRO A 395 0.91 -16.33 -31.43
N TRP A 396 1.39 -17.35 -30.72
CA TRP A 396 2.15 -17.17 -29.48
C TRP A 396 3.57 -17.76 -29.50
N MET A 397 3.76 -19.05 -29.23
CA MET A 397 5.09 -19.70 -29.14
C MET A 397 5.09 -21.05 -29.88
N GLU A 398 5.25 -21.00 -31.20
CA GLU A 398 5.28 -22.20 -32.04
C GLU A 398 6.42 -23.15 -31.66
N ASN A 399 7.63 -22.60 -31.51
CA ASN A 399 8.83 -23.37 -31.19
C ASN A 399 8.68 -24.19 -29.90
N ALA A 400 7.96 -23.63 -28.93
CA ALA A 400 7.77 -24.24 -27.62
C ALA A 400 6.51 -25.13 -27.56
N GLY A 401 5.78 -25.30 -28.67
CA GLY A 401 4.57 -26.12 -28.75
C GLY A 401 3.29 -25.44 -28.22
N MET A 402 3.32 -24.13 -27.96
CA MET A 402 2.15 -23.33 -27.57
C MET A 402 1.84 -22.28 -28.64
N SER A 403 1.44 -22.75 -29.83
CA SER A 403 1.18 -21.87 -30.98
C SER A 403 -0.06 -21.01 -30.80
N CYS A 404 -1.11 -21.56 -30.19
CA CYS A 404 -2.46 -20.99 -30.17
C CYS A 404 -3.09 -21.13 -28.77
N PRO A 405 -2.74 -20.26 -27.81
CA PRO A 405 -3.29 -20.32 -26.46
C PRO A 405 -4.79 -20.03 -26.48
N SER A 406 -5.53 -20.47 -25.46
CA SER A 406 -6.95 -20.14 -25.34
C SER A 406 -7.19 -18.69 -24.88
N LYS A 407 -6.25 -18.10 -24.12
CA LYS A 407 -6.28 -16.71 -23.63
C LYS A 407 -4.87 -16.15 -23.52
N ILE A 408 -4.75 -14.82 -23.63
CA ILE A 408 -3.51 -14.08 -23.37
C ILE A 408 -3.85 -12.90 -22.46
N TRP A 409 -3.00 -12.66 -21.46
CA TRP A 409 -3.14 -11.54 -20.54
C TRP A 409 -1.89 -10.67 -20.54
N TYR A 410 -2.10 -9.38 -20.36
CA TYR A 410 -1.05 -8.39 -20.16
C TYR A 410 -1.31 -7.60 -18.90
N TRP A 411 -0.25 -7.35 -18.13
CA TRP A 411 -0.31 -6.74 -16.81
C TRP A 411 0.77 -5.67 -16.67
N ALA A 412 0.47 -4.66 -15.86
CA ALA A 412 1.39 -3.57 -15.52
C ALA A 412 1.41 -3.30 -14.02
N ARG A 413 2.54 -2.86 -13.48
CA ARG A 413 2.63 -2.33 -12.12
C ARG A 413 3.73 -1.29 -11.92
#